data_AF-A0A7W1I2E7-F1
#
_entry.id   AF-A0A7W1I2E7-F1
#
_cell.length_a   1.000
_cell.length_b   1.000
_cell.length_c   1.000
_cell.angle_alpha   90.00
_cell.angle_beta   90.00
_cell.angle_gamma   90.00
#
_symmetry.space_group_name_H-M   'P 1'
#
loop_
_entity.id
_entity.type
_entity.pdbx_description
1 polymer ?
#
loop_
_entity_poly.entity_id
_entity_poly.type
_entity_poly.pdbx_seq_one_letter_code
_entity_poly.pdbx_strand_id
1 'polypeptide(L)'
;GAEPRRLTTSTADEGGRLAWSPDGRLIAFIVGDEVKYSAYDQAKLAVIPATGGEARILTAALDRPVGSAVWSADGASLTFTITDDRTQHLGTVSSTGGAVRRLIHGRQVIANPSSGTD
;
A
#
# COMPACT_ATOMS: atom_id res chain seq x y z
N GLY A 1 15.59 -7.93 -23.73
CA GLY A 1 14.77 -6.99 -22.93
C GLY A 1 13.52 -7.73 -22.50
N ALA A 2 13.02 -7.48 -21.28
CA ALA A 2 11.77 -8.10 -20.83
C ALA A 2 10.57 -7.32 -21.37
N GLU A 3 9.54 -8.05 -21.81
CA GLU A 3 8.25 -7.47 -22.23
C GLU A 3 7.49 -6.91 -21.02
N PRO A 4 6.92 -5.69 -21.10
CA PRO A 4 6.10 -5.13 -20.03
C PRO A 4 4.90 -6.04 -19.71
N ARG A 5 4.75 -6.44 -18.43
CA ARG A 5 3.63 -7.27 -17.96
C ARG A 5 2.72 -6.46 -17.05
N ARG A 6 1.42 -6.43 -17.38
CA ARG A 6 0.38 -5.82 -16.53
C ARG A 6 0.23 -6.64 -15.25
N LEU A 7 0.40 -5.99 -14.10
CA LEU A 7 0.33 -6.62 -12.77
C LEU A 7 -1.00 -6.34 -12.05
N THR A 8 -1.67 -5.22 -12.36
CA THR A 8 -2.98 -4.87 -11.79
C THR A 8 -4.07 -4.97 -12.86
N THR A 9 -5.18 -5.64 -12.55
CA THR A 9 -6.34 -5.75 -13.44
C THR A 9 -7.50 -4.85 -13.02
N SER A 10 -7.35 -4.06 -11.95
CA SER A 10 -8.39 -3.20 -11.42
C SER A 10 -8.70 -2.04 -12.38
N THR A 11 -9.96 -1.62 -12.42
CA THR A 11 -10.44 -0.43 -13.14
C THR A 11 -10.58 0.79 -12.22
N ALA A 12 -10.17 0.66 -10.96
CA ALA A 12 -10.13 1.75 -10.00
C ALA A 12 -8.98 2.73 -10.30
N ASP A 13 -9.10 3.96 -9.81
CA ASP A 13 -8.06 4.98 -9.94
C ASP A 13 -6.84 4.60 -9.08
N GLU A 14 -5.80 4.05 -9.69
CA GLU A 14 -4.56 3.61 -9.03
C GLU A 14 -3.61 4.80 -8.74
N GLY A 15 -4.15 5.95 -8.35
CA GLY A 15 -3.43 7.21 -8.15
C GLY A 15 -2.50 7.28 -6.93
N GLY A 16 -2.34 6.18 -6.20
CA GLY A 16 -1.41 6.07 -5.07
C GLY A 16 -0.02 5.59 -5.51
N ARG A 17 1.06 6.20 -5.01
CA ARG A 17 2.43 5.76 -5.27
C ARG A 17 2.59 4.25 -4.99
N LEU A 18 2.93 3.47 -6.02
CA LEU A 18 3.36 2.08 -5.89
C LEU A 18 4.68 2.02 -5.11
N ALA A 19 4.86 1.01 -4.26
CA ALA A 19 6.10 0.83 -3.49
C ALA A 19 6.61 -0.62 -3.54
N TRP A 20 7.85 -0.80 -3.99
CA TRP A 20 8.53 -2.10 -4.00
C TRP A 20 8.98 -2.50 -2.61
N SER A 21 8.87 -3.78 -2.26
CA SER A 21 9.51 -4.33 -1.08
C SER A 21 11.04 -4.26 -1.21
N PRO A 22 11.79 -4.18 -0.11
CA PRO A 22 13.26 -4.09 -0.15
C PRO A 22 13.92 -5.28 -0.86
N ASP A 23 13.30 -6.46 -0.80
CA ASP A 23 13.77 -7.67 -1.49
C ASP A 23 13.27 -7.79 -2.94
N GLY A 24 12.51 -6.81 -3.44
CA GLY A 24 11.96 -6.77 -4.79
C GLY A 24 10.88 -7.79 -5.11
N ARG A 25 10.40 -8.58 -4.12
CA ARG A 25 9.44 -9.66 -4.37
C ARG A 25 7.99 -9.22 -4.38
N LEU A 26 7.67 -8.10 -3.74
CA LEU A 26 6.31 -7.61 -3.58
C LEU A 26 6.20 -6.15 -4.02
N ILE A 27 5.03 -5.79 -4.53
CA ILE A 27 4.64 -4.41 -4.83
C ILE A 27 3.43 -4.08 -3.99
N ALA A 28 3.52 -3.01 -3.21
CA ALA A 28 2.42 -2.45 -2.46
C ALA A 28 1.72 -1.35 -3.27
N PHE A 29 0.39 -1.33 -3.20
CA PHE A 29 -0.42 -0.38 -3.96
C PHE A 29 -1.76 -0.12 -3.26
N ILE A 30 -2.40 0.98 -3.64
CA ILE A 30 -3.72 1.36 -3.15
C ILE A 30 -4.76 0.90 -4.16
N VAL A 31 -5.73 0.13 -3.69
CA VAL A 31 -6.88 -0.31 -4.48
C VAL A 31 -8.12 0.43 -4.00
N GLY A 32 -8.75 1.16 -4.90
CA GLY A 32 -10.07 1.76 -4.67
C GLY A 32 -11.20 0.83 -5.13
N ASP A 33 -12.42 1.18 -4.76
CA ASP A 33 -13.65 0.57 -5.26
C ASP A 33 -13.93 0.96 -6.73
N GLU A 34 -14.89 0.27 -7.37
CA GLU A 34 -15.33 0.64 -8.72
C GLU A 34 -15.74 2.12 -8.78
N VAL A 35 -15.41 2.82 -9.87
CA VAL A 35 -15.65 4.26 -10.05
C VAL A 35 -17.09 4.68 -9.73
N LYS A 36 -18.08 3.81 -10.02
CA LYS A 36 -19.50 4.05 -9.73
C LYS A 36 -19.83 4.14 -8.23
N TYR A 37 -18.94 3.67 -7.35
CA TYR A 37 -19.04 3.72 -5.90
C TYR A 37 -18.04 4.70 -5.27
N SER A 38 -17.34 5.51 -6.07
CA SER A 38 -16.29 6.45 -5.62
C SER A 38 -16.71 7.39 -4.48
N ALA A 39 -18.00 7.74 -4.36
CA ALA A 39 -18.52 8.57 -3.27
C ALA A 39 -18.37 7.95 -1.87
N TYR A 40 -18.24 6.62 -1.79
CA TYR A 40 -18.05 5.86 -0.55
C TYR A 40 -16.77 5.02 -0.57
N ASP A 41 -15.87 5.27 -1.53
CA ASP A 41 -14.69 4.46 -1.74
C ASP A 41 -13.83 4.41 -0.47
N GLN A 42 -13.60 3.21 0.02
CA GLN A 42 -12.68 2.97 1.11
C GLN A 42 -11.40 2.36 0.59
N ALA A 43 -10.60 3.17 -0.11
CA ALA A 43 -9.30 2.78 -0.62
C ALA A 43 -8.53 1.90 0.39
N LYS A 44 -8.05 0.74 -0.05
CA LYS A 44 -7.35 -0.26 0.76
C LYS A 44 -5.91 -0.43 0.31
N LEU A 45 -5.04 -0.85 1.22
CA LEU A 45 -3.66 -1.22 0.92
C LEU A 45 -3.61 -2.70 0.56
N ALA A 46 -3.04 -2.98 -0.60
CA ALA A 46 -2.80 -4.33 -1.09
C ALA A 46 -1.32 -4.56 -1.42
N VAL A 47 -0.92 -5.83 -1.48
CA VAL A 47 0.37 -6.28 -2.00
C VAL A 47 0.19 -7.35 -3.07
N ILE A 48 1.06 -7.36 -4.06
CA ILE A 48 1.08 -8.38 -5.13
C ILE A 48 2.51 -8.87 -5.37
N PRO A 49 2.73 -10.14 -5.72
CA PRO A 49 4.03 -10.60 -6.20
C PRO A 49 4.51 -9.80 -7.41
N ALA A 50 5.78 -9.44 -7.43
CA ALA A 50 6.42 -8.77 -8.57
C ALA A 50 6.36 -9.61 -9.86
N THR A 51 6.29 -10.93 -9.72
CA THR A 51 6.08 -11.89 -10.82
C THR A 51 4.65 -11.89 -11.38
N GLY A 52 3.74 -11.12 -10.77
CA GLY A 52 2.31 -11.20 -10.98
C GLY A 52 1.67 -12.35 -10.21
N GLY A 53 0.34 -12.36 -10.17
CA GLY A 53 -0.46 -13.33 -9.42
C GLY A 53 -1.64 -12.66 -8.74
N GLU A 54 -2.11 -13.28 -7.65
CA GLU A 54 -3.20 -12.74 -6.85
C GLU A 54 -2.70 -11.67 -5.88
N ALA A 55 -3.42 -10.53 -5.83
CA ALA A 55 -3.16 -9.48 -4.86
C ALA A 55 -3.81 -9.82 -3.51
N ARG A 56 -3.13 -9.49 -2.42
CA ARG A 56 -3.63 -9.62 -1.05
C ARG A 56 -3.93 -8.25 -0.48
N ILE A 57 -5.17 -8.03 -0.06
CA ILE A 57 -5.56 -6.81 0.66
C ILE A 57 -5.15 -6.94 2.13
N LEU A 58 -4.23 -6.09 2.59
CA LEU A 58 -3.70 -6.13 3.96
C LEU A 58 -4.60 -5.40 4.96
N THR A 59 -5.40 -4.44 4.49
CA THR A 59 -6.27 -3.59 5.33
C THR A 59 -7.75 -3.87 5.12
N ALA A 60 -8.12 -5.08 4.70
CA ALA A 60 -9.51 -5.44 4.39
C ALA A 60 -10.47 -5.21 5.57
N ALA A 61 -9.99 -5.41 6.80
CA ALA A 61 -10.77 -5.24 8.02
C ALA A 61 -10.86 -3.79 8.53
N LEU A 62 -10.12 -2.85 7.95
CA LEU A 62 -10.14 -1.46 8.37
C LEU A 62 -11.37 -0.76 7.75
N ASP A 63 -12.18 -0.08 8.54
CA ASP A 63 -13.39 0.63 8.10
C ASP A 63 -13.12 2.10 7.70
N ARG A 64 -11.87 2.40 7.33
CA ARG A 64 -11.38 3.71 6.92
C ARG A 64 -10.53 3.60 5.67
N PRO A 65 -10.53 4.63 4.79
CA PRO A 65 -9.65 4.66 3.64
C PRO A 65 -8.20 4.86 4.07
N VAL A 66 -7.29 4.21 3.34
CA VAL A 66 -5.85 4.35 3.51
C VAL A 66 -5.21 5.03 2.32
N GLY A 67 -4.08 5.69 2.58
CA GLY A 67 -3.26 6.33 1.55
C GLY A 67 -1.90 5.67 1.39
N SER A 68 -0.94 6.43 0.85
CA SER A 68 0.41 5.97 0.52
C SER A 68 1.04 5.11 1.61
N ALA A 69 1.71 4.03 1.20
CA ALA A 69 2.41 3.12 2.08
C ALA A 69 3.93 3.14 1.83
N VAL A 70 4.70 2.86 2.88
CA VAL A 70 6.15 2.65 2.84
C VAL A 70 6.49 1.33 3.53
N TRP A 71 7.40 0.57 2.93
CA TRP A 71 7.92 -0.66 3.54
C TRP A 71 8.89 -0.34 4.68
N SER A 72 8.90 -1.17 5.71
CA SER A 72 10.02 -1.22 6.64
C SER A 72 11.28 -1.70 5.91
N ALA A 73 12.46 -1.31 6.38
CA ALA A 73 13.74 -1.63 5.73
C ALA A 73 13.99 -3.16 5.63
N ASP A 74 13.42 -3.93 6.55
CA ASP A 74 13.48 -5.40 6.57
C ASP A 74 12.37 -6.07 5.73
N GLY A 75 11.44 -5.31 5.15
CA GLY A 75 10.30 -5.83 4.37
C GLY A 75 9.21 -6.53 5.20
N ALA A 76 9.32 -6.54 6.53
CA ALA A 76 8.40 -7.26 7.40
C ALA A 76 7.04 -6.54 7.59
N SER A 77 6.98 -5.23 7.35
CA SER A 77 5.80 -4.43 7.60
C SER A 77 5.67 -3.25 6.63
N LEU A 78 4.47 -2.67 6.58
CA LEU A 78 4.20 -1.42 5.92
C LEU A 78 3.64 -0.39 6.89
N THR A 79 4.08 0.85 6.76
CA THR A 79 3.49 2.03 7.39
C THR A 79 2.70 2.81 6.34
N PHE A 80 1.49 3.25 6.67
CA PHE A 80 0.59 3.95 5.73
C PHE A 80 -0.24 5.01 6.44
N THR A 81 -0.88 5.90 5.68
CA THR A 81 -1.81 6.88 6.24
C THR A 81 -3.23 6.30 6.31
N ILE A 82 -3.95 6.61 7.38
CA ILE A 82 -5.37 6.33 7.58
C ILE A 82 -6.07 7.67 7.64
N THR A 83 -7.08 7.88 6.79
CA THR A 83 -7.88 9.11 6.81
C THR A 83 -9.16 8.87 7.63
N ASP A 84 -9.37 9.68 8.65
CA ASP A 84 -10.47 9.56 9.62
C ASP A 84 -10.93 10.97 10.01
N ASP A 85 -12.21 11.30 9.83
CA ASP A 85 -12.82 12.62 10.14
C ASP A 85 -11.90 13.86 9.95
N ARG A 86 -11.54 14.15 8.69
CA ARG A 86 -10.62 15.25 8.28
C ARG A 86 -9.20 15.19 8.87
N THR A 87 -8.86 14.15 9.60
CA THR A 87 -7.54 13.93 10.16
C THR A 87 -6.84 12.75 9.47
N GLN A 88 -5.51 12.77 9.49
CA GLN A 88 -4.68 11.68 9.01
C GLN A 88 -3.82 11.14 10.15
N HIS A 89 -3.79 9.81 10.26
CA HIS A 89 -2.99 9.09 11.23
C HIS A 89 -2.13 8.05 10.54
N LEU A 90 -1.09 7.58 11.20
CA LEU A 90 -0.28 6.48 10.68
C LEU A 90 -0.82 5.14 11.18
N GLY A 91 -0.86 4.17 10.29
CA GLY A 91 -1.13 2.77 10.58
C GLY A 91 0.06 1.91 10.19
N THR A 92 0.22 0.77 10.85
CA THR A 92 1.16 -0.27 10.44
C THR A 92 0.47 -1.62 10.32
N VAL A 93 0.94 -2.42 9.36
CA VAL A 93 0.48 -3.80 9.15
C VAL A 93 1.66 -4.67 8.75
N SER A 94 1.64 -5.95 9.14
CA SER A 94 2.59 -6.93 8.64
C SER A 94 2.42 -7.11 7.12
N SER A 95 3.53 -7.32 6.40
CA SER A 95 3.51 -7.58 4.96
C SER A 95 2.80 -8.88 4.59
N THR A 96 2.68 -9.81 5.54
CA THR A 96 1.89 -11.04 5.38
C THR A 96 0.40 -10.86 5.69
N GLY A 97 0.01 -9.71 6.24
CA GLY A 97 -1.34 -9.40 6.72
C GLY A 97 -1.46 -9.50 8.23
N GLY A 98 -2.64 -9.18 8.77
CA GLY A 98 -2.93 -9.22 10.19
C GLY A 98 -3.59 -7.95 10.70
N ALA A 99 -3.62 -7.78 12.02
CA ALA A 99 -4.23 -6.61 12.64
C ALA A 99 -3.45 -5.33 12.32
N VAL A 100 -4.18 -4.30 11.88
CA VAL A 100 -3.65 -2.94 11.72
C VAL A 100 -3.40 -2.34 13.10
N ARG A 101 -2.21 -1.79 13.33
CA ARG A 101 -1.88 -1.01 14.53
C ARG A 101 -1.84 0.48 14.19
N ARG A 102 -2.60 1.29 14.93
CA ARG A 102 -2.55 2.76 14.81
C ARG A 102 -1.33 3.29 15.57
N LEU A 103 -0.47 4.03 14.90
CA LEU A 103 0.64 4.76 15.52
C LEU A 103 0.13 6.14 15.94
N ILE A 104 0.23 6.44 17.24
CA ILE A 104 -0.24 7.72 17.81
C ILE A 104 0.88 8.80 17.80
N HIS A 105 2.06 8.54 17.22
CA HIS A 105 3.19 9.47 17.28
C HIS A 105 3.81 9.79 15.91
N GLY A 106 3.99 11.09 15.67
CA GLY A 106 5.13 11.67 14.95
C GLY A 106 5.30 11.35 13.46
N ARG A 107 5.14 12.38 12.63
CA ARG A 107 5.41 12.38 11.18
C ARG A 107 6.84 11.92 10.86
N GLN A 108 7.00 10.69 10.34
CA GLN A 108 8.20 10.30 9.58
C GLN A 108 7.85 10.22 8.10
N VAL A 109 8.37 11.17 7.33
CA VAL A 109 8.40 11.10 5.86
C VAL A 109 9.80 10.67 5.48
N ILE A 110 9.99 9.38 5.19
CA ILE A 110 11.15 8.97 4.39
C ILE A 110 10.70 9.07 2.95
N ALA A 111 10.97 10.22 2.32
CA ALA A 111 10.87 10.36 0.88
C ALA A 111 12.23 10.00 0.28
N ASN A 112 12.24 8.93 -0.53
CA ASN A 112 13.33 8.49 -1.41
C ASN A 112 14.58 7.85 -0.77
N PRO A 113 14.54 6.58 -0.34
CA PRO A 113 15.69 5.70 -0.44
C PRO A 113 15.58 4.89 -1.72
N SER A 114 16.21 5.35 -2.81
CA SER A 114 16.65 4.46 -3.88
C SER A 114 18.09 4.05 -3.57
N SER A 115 18.30 2.86 -2.99
CA SER A 115 19.65 2.29 -2.93
C SER A 115 19.95 1.66 -4.28
N GLY A 116 20.49 2.47 -5.20
CA GLY A 116 21.25 1.99 -6.34
C GLY A 116 22.68 2.47 -6.15
N THR A 117 23.59 1.58 -5.78
CA THR A 117 25.03 1.82 -5.94
C THR A 117 25.69 0.52 -6.40
N ASP A 118 26.41 0.68 -7.51
CA ASP A 118 27.30 -0.20 -8.28
C ASP A 118 26.78 -1.51 -8.90
#